data_AF-A0A7Z7YSF0-F1
#
_entry.id   AF-A0A7Z7YSF0-F1
#
_cell.length_a   1.000
_cell.length_b   1.000
_cell.length_c   1.000
_cell.angle_alpha   90.00
_cell.angle_beta   90.00
_cell.angle_gamma   90.00
#
_symmetry.space_group_name_H-M   'P 1'
#
loop_
_entity.id
_entity.type
_entity.pdbx_description
1 polymer ?
#
loop_
_entity_poly.entity_id
_entity_poly.type
_entity_poly.pdbx_seq_one_letter_code
_entity_poly.pdbx_strand_id
1 'polypeptide(L)'
;MNFTNDEIMNEIKENMNKKTYTPNHIPDGYKVKPNSYGAALYQVIPSRKDGEPDKERFITTTIPEINTRYENIENGEVSYNMHFFDNRTPVNLNVTAEEITDNRQLLKLANRKLDVTSNTSSKLVDYINKSKRYSPPINIKVATRLG
;
A
#
# COMPACT_ATOMS: atom_id res chain seq x y z
N MET A 1 -2.35 -33.24 -3.87
CA MET A 1 -3.59 -32.88 -4.60
C MET A 1 -3.15 -32.24 -5.90
N ASN A 2 -3.47 -32.84 -7.04
CA ASN A 2 -3.22 -32.25 -8.36
C ASN A 2 -4.51 -31.59 -8.80
N PHE A 3 -4.53 -30.26 -8.83
CA PHE A 3 -5.65 -29.51 -9.38
C PHE A 3 -5.62 -29.61 -10.90
N THR A 4 -6.77 -29.86 -11.50
CA THR A 4 -6.93 -29.85 -12.95
C THR A 4 -6.88 -28.41 -13.48
N ASN A 5 -6.45 -28.22 -14.73
CA ASN A 5 -6.37 -26.89 -15.33
C ASN A 5 -7.71 -26.15 -15.32
N ASP A 6 -8.84 -26.88 -15.37
CA ASP A 6 -10.18 -26.31 -15.33
C ASP A 6 -10.57 -25.83 -13.92
N GLU A 7 -10.14 -26.53 -12.87
CA GLU A 7 -10.32 -26.09 -11.47
C GLU A 7 -9.53 -24.80 -11.21
N ILE A 8 -8.28 -24.74 -11.68
CA ILE A 8 -7.43 -23.55 -11.59
C ILE A 8 -8.08 -22.38 -12.34
N MET A 9 -8.59 -22.61 -13.56
CA MET A 9 -9.23 -21.58 -14.36
C MET A 9 -10.56 -21.08 -13.77
N ASN A 10 -11.33 -21.96 -13.14
CA ASN A 10 -12.57 -21.58 -12.47
C ASN A 10 -12.29 -20.79 -11.18
N GLU A 11 -11.29 -21.18 -10.40
CA GLU A 11 -10.86 -20.42 -9.22
C GLU A 11 -10.32 -19.02 -9.60
N ILE A 12 -9.61 -18.91 -10.73
CA ILE A 12 -9.17 -17.62 -11.29
C ILE A 12 -10.38 -16.76 -11.67
N LYS A 13 -11.38 -17.33 -12.37
CA LYS A 13 -12.61 -16.60 -12.79
C LYS A 13 -13.46 -16.16 -11.60
N GLU A 14 -13.64 -17.02 -10.60
CA GLU A 14 -14.38 -16.67 -9.39
C GLU A 14 -13.70 -15.57 -8.59
N ASN A 15 -12.36 -15.57 -8.52
CA ASN A 15 -11.63 -14.50 -7.86
C ASN A 15 -11.63 -13.20 -8.69
N MET A 16 -11.72 -13.24 -10.03
CA MET A 16 -11.89 -12.05 -10.88
C MET A 16 -13.21 -11.29 -10.64
N ASN A 17 -14.26 -11.97 -10.16
CA ASN A 17 -15.57 -11.37 -9.88
C ASN A 17 -15.71 -10.78 -8.46
N LYS A 18 -14.69 -10.87 -7.60
CA LYS A 18 -14.67 -10.18 -6.30
C LYS A 18 -14.34 -8.71 -6.53
N LYS A 19 -15.18 -7.80 -6.00
CA LYS A 19 -15.03 -6.33 -6.05
C LYS A 19 -13.55 -5.92 -6.15
N THR A 20 -13.18 -5.25 -7.23
CA THR A 20 -11.88 -4.60 -7.37
C THR A 20 -11.61 -3.77 -6.12
N TYR A 21 -10.53 -4.09 -5.40
CA TYR A 21 -10.13 -3.34 -4.22
C TYR A 21 -9.95 -1.86 -4.58
N THR A 22 -10.72 -1.00 -3.93
CA THR A 22 -10.59 0.45 -4.03
C THR A 22 -10.15 0.94 -2.65
N PRO A 23 -8.94 1.51 -2.52
CA PRO A 23 -8.53 2.16 -1.29
C PRO A 23 -9.52 3.25 -0.90
N ASN A 24 -9.71 3.47 0.40
CA ASN A 24 -10.73 4.40 0.88
C ASN A 24 -10.42 5.86 0.51
N HIS A 25 -9.14 6.22 0.46
CA HIS A 25 -8.69 7.58 0.18
C HIS A 25 -7.44 7.57 -0.70
N ILE A 26 -7.49 8.28 -1.83
CA ILE A 26 -6.35 8.45 -2.75
C ILE A 26 -6.03 9.95 -2.84
N PRO A 27 -4.81 10.39 -2.46
CA PRO A 27 -4.43 11.80 -2.58
C PRO A 27 -4.38 12.29 -4.02
N ASP A 28 -4.50 13.61 -4.21
CA ASP A 28 -4.34 14.25 -5.51
C ASP A 28 -2.99 13.91 -6.17
N GLY A 29 -3.02 13.75 -7.49
CA GLY A 29 -1.85 13.35 -8.28
C GLY A 29 -1.56 11.85 -8.26
N TYR A 30 -2.46 11.03 -7.70
CA TYR A 30 -2.41 9.57 -7.76
C TYR A 30 -3.70 9.01 -8.32
N LYS A 31 -3.62 7.79 -8.84
CA LYS A 31 -4.80 7.05 -9.27
C LYS A 31 -4.62 5.56 -9.12
N VAL A 32 -5.75 4.89 -8.95
CA VAL A 32 -5.85 3.44 -8.84
C VAL A 32 -6.45 2.90 -10.12
N LYS A 33 -5.83 1.86 -10.67
CA LYS A 33 -6.35 1.13 -11.82
C LYS A 33 -6.50 -0.34 -11.49
N PRO A 34 -7.56 -1.02 -11.97
CA PRO A 34 -7.66 -2.46 -11.84
C PRO A 34 -6.51 -3.14 -12.58
N ASN A 35 -6.02 -4.24 -12.02
CA ASN A 35 -5.06 -5.13 -12.67
C ASN A 35 -5.41 -6.60 -12.36
N SER A 36 -4.67 -7.54 -12.95
CA SER A 36 -4.89 -8.98 -12.74
C SER A 36 -4.80 -9.43 -11.27
N TYR A 37 -4.12 -8.65 -10.43
CA TYR A 37 -3.88 -8.93 -9.01
C TYR A 37 -4.82 -8.17 -8.06
N GLY A 38 -5.75 -7.38 -8.59
CA GLY A 38 -6.68 -6.53 -7.84
C GLY A 38 -6.62 -5.08 -8.33
N ALA A 39 -5.63 -4.32 -7.87
CA ALA A 39 -5.44 -2.93 -8.22
C ALA A 39 -3.96 -2.53 -8.23
N ALA A 40 -3.63 -1.47 -8.96
CA ALA A 40 -2.31 -0.87 -9.00
C ALA A 40 -2.39 0.64 -8.82
N LEU A 41 -1.44 1.18 -8.08
CA LEU A 41 -1.27 2.61 -7.85
C LEU A 41 -0.34 3.21 -8.90
N TYR A 42 -0.76 4.34 -9.45
CA TYR A 42 0.01 5.16 -10.38
C TYR A 42 0.10 6.60 -9.88
N GLN A 43 1.26 7.22 -10.09
CA GLN A 43 1.40 8.66 -10.03
C GLN A 43 0.94 9.27 -11.35
N VAL A 44 0.08 10.29 -11.29
CA VAL A 44 -0.31 11.12 -12.42
C VAL A 44 0.67 12.27 -12.53
N ILE A 45 1.30 12.41 -13.70
CA ILE A 45 2.22 13.49 -14.02
C ILE A 45 1.55 14.36 -15.08
N PRO A 46 1.14 15.59 -14.71
CA PRO A 46 0.49 16.50 -15.64
C PRO A 46 1.34 16.73 -16.89
N SER A 47 0.69 16.72 -18.05
CA SER A 47 1.32 17.18 -19.28
C SER A 47 1.68 18.67 -19.16
N ARG A 48 2.81 19.06 -19.75
CA ARG A 48 3.22 20.47 -19.86
C ARG A 48 2.73 21.13 -21.16
N LYS A 49 2.09 20.37 -22.03
CA LYS A 49 1.61 20.82 -23.34
C LYS A 49 0.10 20.62 -23.43
N ASP A 50 -0.58 21.63 -23.93
CA ASP A 50 -2.01 21.58 -24.18
C ASP A 50 -2.34 20.48 -25.21
N GLY A 51 -3.32 19.65 -24.88
CA GLY A 51 -3.79 18.56 -25.73
C GLY A 51 -2.98 17.24 -25.63
N GLU A 52 -1.85 17.20 -24.90
CA GLU A 52 -1.17 15.94 -24.61
C GLU A 52 -1.71 15.29 -23.32
N PRO A 53 -1.94 13.96 -23.29
CA PRO A 53 -2.45 13.28 -22.11
C PRO A 53 -1.41 13.21 -20.99
N ASP A 54 -1.88 13.23 -19.75
CA ASP A 54 -1.05 13.05 -18.56
C ASP A 54 -0.30 11.72 -18.61
N LYS A 55 0.95 11.75 -18.15
CA LYS A 55 1.76 10.54 -18.04
C LYS A 55 1.45 9.83 -16.73
N GLU A 56 1.54 8.51 -16.78
CA GLU A 56 1.34 7.69 -15.60
C GLU A 56 2.62 6.95 -15.27
N ARG A 57 2.97 6.92 -13.99
CA ARG A 57 4.09 6.09 -13.51
C ARG A 57 3.60 5.11 -12.48
N PHE A 58 3.82 3.84 -12.75
CA PHE A 58 3.54 2.76 -11.82
C PHE A 58 4.30 2.96 -10.50
N ILE A 59 3.65 2.63 -9.39
CA ILE A 59 4.23 2.65 -8.04
C ILE A 59 4.22 1.25 -7.42
N THR A 60 3.03 0.65 -7.25
CA THR A 60 2.87 -0.62 -6.52
C THR A 60 1.54 -1.29 -6.85
N THR A 61 1.47 -2.62 -6.75
CA THR A 61 0.23 -3.39 -6.75
C THR A 61 -0.32 -3.64 -5.33
N THR A 62 0.45 -3.36 -4.29
CA THR A 62 0.04 -3.51 -2.88
C THR A 62 -0.10 -2.14 -2.25
N ILE A 63 -1.22 -1.47 -2.53
CA ILE A 63 -1.43 -0.07 -2.15
C ILE A 63 -1.51 0.05 -0.63
N PRO A 64 -0.55 0.71 0.05
CA PRO A 64 -0.53 0.78 1.51
C PRO A 64 -1.50 1.82 2.05
N GLU A 65 -2.29 1.43 3.04
CA GLU A 65 -3.16 2.27 3.85
C GLU A 65 -2.63 2.30 5.29
N ILE A 66 -2.37 3.49 5.81
CA ILE A 66 -1.93 3.66 7.20
C ILE A 66 -3.15 4.02 8.05
N ASN A 67 -3.67 3.05 8.80
CA ASN A 67 -4.93 3.22 9.53
C ASN A 67 -4.71 3.76 10.95
N THR A 68 -3.62 3.35 11.59
CA THR A 68 -3.37 3.61 13.00
C THR A 68 -1.92 3.96 13.24
N ARG A 69 -1.67 4.94 14.10
CA ARG A 69 -0.36 5.32 14.63
C ARG A 69 -0.35 4.99 16.13
N TYR A 70 0.57 4.13 16.53
CA TYR A 70 0.82 3.82 17.93
C TYR A 70 1.99 4.65 18.44
N GLU A 71 1.79 5.32 19.56
CA GLU A 71 2.82 6.06 20.26
C GLU A 71 3.03 5.45 21.64
N ASN A 72 4.22 4.91 21.86
CA ASN A 72 4.60 4.38 23.16
C ASN A 72 4.89 5.55 24.10
N ILE A 73 4.11 5.66 25.18
CA ILE A 73 4.21 6.76 26.13
C ILE A 73 5.45 6.68 27.03
N GLU A 74 6.10 5.51 27.10
CA GLU A 74 7.26 5.28 27.96
C GLU A 74 8.57 5.71 27.31
N ASN A 75 8.71 5.47 26.00
CA ASN A 75 9.95 5.75 25.26
C ASN A 75 9.76 6.69 24.04
N GLY A 76 8.53 7.09 23.72
CA GLY A 76 8.20 7.94 22.57
C GLY A 76 8.27 7.23 21.22
N GLU A 77 8.45 5.90 21.19
CA GLU A 77 8.56 5.14 19.96
C GLU A 77 7.25 5.14 19.18
N VAL A 78 7.35 5.35 17.87
CA VAL A 78 6.22 5.43 16.96
C VAL A 78 6.22 4.26 16.00
N SER A 79 5.11 3.53 15.98
CA SER A 79 4.83 2.51 14.97
C SER A 79 3.48 2.76 14.31
N TYR A 80 3.25 2.09 13.19
CA TYR A 80 2.06 2.23 12.38
C TYR A 80 1.50 0.86 12.03
N ASN A 81 0.17 0.78 11.93
CA ASN A 81 -0.48 -0.33 11.24
C ASN A 81 -0.60 0.03 9.75
N MET A 82 0.12 -0.71 8.92
CA MET A 82 0.01 -0.67 7.46
C MET A 82 -0.89 -1.81 7.00
N HIS A 83 -1.98 -1.46 6.32
CA HIS A 83 -2.91 -2.39 5.69
C HIS A 83 -2.74 -2.33 4.17
N PHE A 84 -2.77 -3.48 3.49
CA PHE A 84 -2.83 -3.54 2.03
C PHE A 84 -3.39 -4.90 1.58
N PHE A 85 -3.66 -5.04 0.30
CA PHE A 85 -4.04 -6.32 -0.30
C PHE A 85 -2.87 -6.90 -1.09
N ASP A 86 -2.52 -8.15 -0.81
CA ASP A 86 -1.61 -8.99 -1.58
C ASP A 86 -2.42 -10.11 -2.25
N ASN A 87 -2.50 -10.08 -3.58
CA ASN A 87 -3.32 -11.00 -4.37
C ASN A 87 -4.74 -11.19 -3.78
N ARG A 88 -5.43 -10.07 -3.52
CA ARG A 88 -6.79 -10.01 -2.91
C ARG A 88 -6.89 -10.51 -1.46
N THR A 89 -5.77 -10.85 -0.82
CA THR A 89 -5.73 -11.21 0.61
C THR A 89 -5.32 -9.98 1.43
N PRO A 90 -6.11 -9.57 2.45
CA PRO A 90 -5.72 -8.46 3.30
C PRO A 90 -4.48 -8.82 4.14
N VAL A 91 -3.54 -7.90 4.22
CA VAL A 91 -2.31 -8.00 4.99
C VAL A 91 -2.25 -6.81 5.94
N ASN A 92 -1.96 -7.09 7.21
CA ASN A 92 -1.69 -6.08 8.22
C ASN A 92 -0.23 -6.23 8.69
N LEU A 93 0.56 -5.18 8.52
CA LEU A 93 1.94 -5.11 8.99
C LEU A 93 2.07 -4.01 10.03
N ASN A 94 2.62 -4.36 11.19
CA ASN A 94 3.19 -3.37 12.09
C ASN A 94 4.54 -2.93 11.53
N VAL A 95 4.69 -1.63 11.32
CA VAL A 95 5.88 -1.03 10.73
C VAL A 95 6.35 0.14 11.60
N THR A 96 7.65 0.33 11.70
CA THR A 96 8.22 1.48 12.40
C THR A 96 8.08 2.75 11.55
N ALA A 97 8.25 3.92 12.19
CA ALA A 97 8.35 5.17 11.44
C ALA A 97 9.48 5.11 10.40
N GLU A 98 10.64 4.57 10.76
CA GLU A 98 11.81 4.47 9.88
C GLU A 98 11.52 3.62 8.64
N GLU A 99 10.86 2.46 8.81
CA GLU A 99 10.50 1.53 7.73
C GLU A 99 9.64 2.17 6.64
N ILE A 100 8.85 3.19 6.97
CA ILE A 100 7.94 3.84 6.02
C ILE A 100 8.40 5.23 5.57
N THR A 101 9.50 5.75 6.11
CA THR A 101 10.07 7.05 5.73
C THR A 101 11.40 6.96 5.00
N ASP A 102 12.16 5.88 5.20
CA ASP A 102 13.43 5.66 4.51
C ASP A 102 13.29 4.64 3.38
N ASN A 103 13.85 4.97 2.20
CA ASN A 103 13.74 4.13 1.02
C ASN A 103 14.41 2.76 1.19
N ARG A 104 15.56 2.68 1.88
CA ARG A 104 16.30 1.43 2.08
C ARG A 104 15.58 0.54 3.08
N GLN A 105 15.00 1.12 4.11
CA GLN A 105 14.20 0.38 5.08
C GLN A 105 12.89 -0.11 4.45
N LEU A 106 12.21 0.71 3.65
CA LEU A 106 10.99 0.32 2.94
C LEU A 106 11.23 -0.89 2.03
N LEU A 107 12.38 -0.96 1.35
CA LEU A 107 12.74 -2.12 0.51
C LEU A 107 12.79 -3.44 1.28
N LYS A 108 13.09 -3.42 2.59
CA LYS A 108 13.07 -4.64 3.40
C LYS A 108 11.66 -5.19 3.58
N LEU A 109 10.62 -4.36 3.42
CA LEU A 109 9.22 -4.79 3.45
C LEU A 109 8.83 -5.61 2.21
N ALA A 110 9.65 -5.67 1.16
CA ALA A 110 9.46 -6.60 0.06
C ALA A 110 9.44 -8.07 0.53
N ASN A 111 10.27 -8.41 1.53
CA ASN A 111 10.26 -9.71 2.19
C ASN A 111 9.01 -9.94 3.06
N ARG A 112 8.18 -8.90 3.23
CA ARG A 112 6.95 -8.89 4.03
C ARG A 112 5.71 -8.64 3.14
N LYS A 113 5.80 -9.02 1.85
CA LYS A 113 4.72 -8.95 0.84
C LYS A 113 4.40 -7.56 0.28
N LEU A 114 5.14 -6.52 0.64
CA LEU A 114 4.97 -5.21 0.02
C LEU A 114 5.59 -5.22 -1.39
N ASP A 115 4.82 -4.93 -2.43
CA ASP A 115 5.35 -4.73 -3.78
C ASP A 115 6.10 -3.39 -3.84
N VAL A 116 7.41 -3.48 -3.63
CA VAL A 116 8.34 -2.36 -3.69
C VAL A 116 9.68 -2.81 -4.27
N THR A 117 10.24 -1.97 -5.15
CA THR A 117 11.53 -2.19 -5.79
C THR A 117 12.40 -0.95 -5.64
N SER A 118 13.69 -1.07 -5.96
CA SER A 118 14.60 0.08 -5.99
C SER A 118 14.10 1.24 -6.87
N ASN A 119 13.30 0.92 -7.89
CA ASN A 119 12.73 1.89 -8.82
C ASN A 119 11.44 2.56 -8.29
N THR A 120 10.73 1.93 -7.35
CA THR A 120 9.43 2.39 -6.86
C THR A 120 9.44 2.88 -5.42
N SER A 121 10.47 2.56 -4.64
CA SER A 121 10.57 2.88 -3.20
C SER A 121 10.37 4.37 -2.88
N SER A 122 11.08 5.26 -3.56
CA SER A 122 10.93 6.72 -3.32
C SER A 122 9.51 7.22 -3.59
N LYS A 123 8.89 6.74 -4.66
CA LYS A 123 7.51 7.10 -5.03
C LYS A 123 6.51 6.57 -4.00
N LEU A 124 6.77 5.38 -3.47
CA LEU A 124 5.92 4.76 -2.46
C LEU A 124 6.05 5.46 -1.11
N VAL A 125 7.25 5.88 -0.71
CA VAL A 125 7.46 6.75 0.47
C VAL A 125 6.70 8.07 0.30
N ASP A 126 6.82 8.73 -0.86
CA ASP A 126 6.09 9.97 -1.15
C ASP A 126 4.57 9.77 -1.06
N TYR A 127 4.06 8.68 -1.62
CA TYR A 127 2.66 8.30 -1.54
C TYR A 127 2.22 8.07 -0.08
N ILE A 128 2.93 7.26 0.69
CA ILE A 128 2.59 6.97 2.10
C ILE A 128 2.55 8.27 2.91
N ASN A 129 3.52 9.16 2.71
CA ASN A 129 3.57 10.44 3.42
C ASN A 129 2.42 11.37 3.04
N LYS A 130 2.04 11.45 1.76
CA LYS A 130 0.87 12.22 1.33
C LYS A 130 -0.43 11.59 1.81
N SER A 131 -0.57 10.27 1.75
CA SER A 131 -1.74 9.54 2.21
C SER A 131 -2.00 9.79 3.69
N LYS A 132 -0.98 9.74 4.55
CA LYS A 132 -1.09 10.07 5.98
C LYS A 132 -1.50 11.53 6.25
N ARG A 133 -1.24 12.47 5.34
CA ARG A 133 -1.67 13.87 5.49
C ARG A 133 -3.10 14.06 5.00
N TYR A 134 -3.45 13.39 3.92
CA TYR A 134 -4.78 13.44 3.31
C TYR A 134 -5.83 12.74 4.18
N SER A 135 -5.47 11.58 4.73
CA SER A 135 -6.27 10.81 5.68
C SER A 135 -5.40 10.46 6.90
N PRO A 136 -5.33 11.34 7.90
CA PRO A 136 -4.54 11.10 9.11
C PRO A 136 -4.91 9.81 9.84
N PRO A 137 -3.92 9.00 10.26
CA PRO A 137 -4.20 7.79 11.03
C PRO A 137 -4.74 8.12 12.42
N ILE A 138 -5.51 7.20 12.98
CA ILE A 138 -5.97 7.30 14.36
C ILE A 138 -4.76 7.14 15.29
N ASN A 139 -4.57 8.09 16.21
CA ASN A 139 -3.49 8.05 17.19
C ASN A 139 -3.91 7.25 18.43
N ILE A 140 -3.14 6.22 18.77
CA ILE A 140 -3.35 5.39 19.96
C ILE A 140 -2.10 5.46 20.83
N LYS A 141 -2.29 5.84 22.10
CA LYS A 141 -1.23 5.78 23.12
C LYS A 141 -1.15 4.36 23.67
N VAL A 142 0.03 3.77 23.68
CA VAL A 142 0.28 2.42 24.19
C VAL A 142 1.28 2.47 25.35
N ALA A 143 1.07 1.64 26.37
CA ALA A 143 2.00 1.41 27.47
C ALA A 143 2.45 -0.05 27.43
N THR A 144 3.75 -0.30 27.64
CA THR A 144 4.34 -1.63 27.54
C THR A 144 4.19 -2.44 28.83
N ARG A 145 3.77 -1.81 29.93
CA ARG A 145 3.48 -2.49 31.19
C ARG A 145 2.19 -3.33 31.09
N LEU A 146 2.37 -4.64 30.94
CA LEU A 146 1.43 -5.61 31.49
C LEU A 146 1.46 -5.43 33.01
N GLY A 147 0.37 -4.93 33.58
CA GLY A 147 0.17 -4.87 35.03
C GLY A 147 0.12 -6.26 35.65
#